data_AF-A0A421DPK5-F1
#
_entry.id   AF-A0A421DPK5-F1
#
_cell.length_a   1.000
_cell.length_b   1.000
_cell.length_c   1.000
_cell.angle_alpha   90.00
_cell.angle_beta   90.00
_cell.angle_gamma   90.00
#
_symmetry.space_group_name_H-M   'P 1'
#
loop_
_entity.id
_entity.type
_entity.pdbx_description
1 polymer ?
#
loop_
_entity_poly.entity_id
_entity_poly.type
_entity_poly.pdbx_seq_one_letter_code
_entity_poly.pdbx_strand_id
1 'polypeptide(L)'
;MRTIPFLPDRLNTEAVVFRGFTSPELGLTALLGAFAGLLWSIILVPLVGWVIIPTGILLTPLLVIGLGGNWVSRIKRGKPENYIWQKLEEKKRRIGVGDNLLIIHSQSWSLRRSQSKGRI
;
A
#
# COMPACT_ATOMS: atom_id res chain seq x y z
N MET A 1 -28.04 -27.09 3.24
CA MET A 1 -26.90 -26.19 2.92
C MET A 1 -27.04 -24.95 3.80
N ARG A 2 -26.07 -24.65 4.67
CA ARG A 2 -26.11 -23.44 5.50
C ARG A 2 -25.48 -22.29 4.72
N THR A 3 -26.30 -21.43 4.13
CA THR A 3 -25.86 -20.14 3.60
C THR A 3 -25.69 -19.19 4.77
N ILE A 4 -24.47 -18.70 4.97
CA ILE A 4 -24.20 -17.67 5.98
C ILE A 4 -24.73 -16.36 5.35
N PRO A 5 -25.75 -15.70 5.93
CA PRO A 5 -26.36 -14.50 5.33
C PRO A 5 -25.43 -13.28 5.37
N PHE A 6 -24.36 -13.36 6.14
CA PHE A 6 -23.38 -12.31 6.34
C PHE A 6 -21.99 -12.88 6.12
N LEU A 7 -21.32 -12.47 5.04
CA LEU A 7 -19.92 -12.80 4.81
C LEU A 7 -19.08 -11.80 5.61
N PRO A 8 -18.28 -12.24 6.60
CA PRO A 8 -17.37 -11.35 7.31
C PRO A 8 -16.41 -10.67 6.33
N ASP A 9 -16.18 -9.36 6.46
CA ASP A 9 -15.25 -8.62 5.59
C ASP A 9 -13.84 -9.24 5.56
N ARG A 10 -13.44 -9.91 6.65
CA ARG A 10 -12.16 -10.63 6.78
C ARG A 10 -12.00 -11.82 5.83
N LEU A 11 -13.09 -12.31 5.23
CA LEU A 11 -13.05 -13.35 4.20
C LEU A 11 -12.86 -12.76 2.80
N ASN A 12 -13.17 -11.47 2.61
CA ASN A 12 -12.96 -10.74 1.36
C ASN A 12 -11.58 -10.07 1.31
N THR A 13 -10.80 -10.16 2.39
CA THR A 13 -9.53 -9.45 2.50
C THR A 13 -8.38 -10.28 1.96
N GLU A 14 -7.47 -9.59 1.26
CA GLU A 14 -6.26 -10.23 0.78
C GLU A 14 -5.46 -10.79 1.95
N ALA A 15 -5.16 -12.09 1.89
CA ALA A 15 -4.36 -12.75 2.90
C ALA A 15 -2.95 -12.15 2.95
N VAL A 16 -2.44 -11.96 4.17
CA VAL A 16 -1.04 -11.60 4.38
C VAL A 16 -0.17 -12.82 4.04
N VAL A 17 0.69 -12.68 3.04
CA VAL A 17 1.54 -13.78 2.56
C VAL A 17 2.84 -13.85 3.36
N PHE A 18 3.51 -12.71 3.57
CA PHE A 18 4.80 -12.69 4.26
C PHE A 18 4.98 -11.43 5.10
N ARG A 19 5.19 -11.62 6.42
CA ARG A 19 5.65 -10.57 7.35
C ARG A 19 4.86 -9.25 7.31
N GLY A 20 3.58 -9.27 6.93
CA GLY A 20 2.70 -8.10 6.82
C GLY A 20 2.41 -7.61 5.39
N PHE A 21 3.07 -8.19 4.38
CA PHE A 21 2.80 -7.92 2.97
C PHE A 21 1.62 -8.73 2.45
N THR A 22 0.72 -8.08 1.70
CA THR A 22 -0.22 -8.78 0.81
C THR A 22 0.48 -9.18 -0.49
N SER A 23 -0.10 -10.11 -1.26
CA SER A 23 0.45 -10.58 -2.54
C SER A 23 0.92 -9.46 -3.48
N PRO A 24 0.11 -8.43 -3.80
CA PRO A 24 0.54 -7.37 -4.71
C PRO A 24 1.63 -6.47 -4.12
N GLU A 25 1.62 -6.23 -2.82
CA GLU A 25 2.65 -5.39 -2.17
C GLU A 25 4.01 -6.09 -2.13
N LEU A 26 4.01 -7.40 -1.88
CA LEU A 26 5.20 -8.24 -1.89
C LEU A 26 5.79 -8.27 -3.31
N GLY A 27 4.95 -8.47 -4.32
CA GLY A 27 5.35 -8.43 -5.73
C GLY A 27 5.93 -7.08 -6.15
N LEU A 28 5.28 -5.97 -5.79
CA LEU A 28 5.80 -4.63 -6.08
C LEU A 28 7.12 -4.34 -5.37
N THR A 29 7.24 -4.74 -4.10
CA THR A 29 8.48 -4.58 -3.34
C THR A 29 9.61 -5.40 -3.97
N ALA A 30 9.31 -6.62 -4.44
CA ALA A 30 10.27 -7.45 -5.14
C ALA A 30 10.74 -6.80 -6.45
N LEU A 31 9.80 -6.29 -7.27
CA LEU A 31 10.11 -5.61 -8.53
C LEU A 31 10.95 -4.35 -8.31
N LEU A 32 10.58 -3.50 -7.34
CA LEU A 32 11.35 -2.31 -7.00
C LEU A 32 12.73 -2.67 -6.46
N GLY A 33 12.82 -3.72 -5.63
CA GLY A 33 14.09 -4.24 -5.14
C GLY A 33 14.98 -4.77 -6.26
N ALA A 34 14.40 -5.44 -7.26
CA ALA A 34 15.13 -5.99 -8.40
C ALA A 34 15.63 -4.87 -9.32
N PHE A 35 14.78 -3.86 -9.55
CA PHE A 35 15.14 -2.67 -10.31
C PHE A 35 16.25 -1.87 -9.62
N ALA A 36 16.14 -1.64 -8.31
CA ALA A 36 17.22 -1.03 -7.53
C ALA A 36 18.50 -1.89 -7.61
N GLY A 37 18.35 -3.21 -7.47
CA GLY A 37 19.39 -4.23 -7.68
C GLY A 37 20.17 -4.05 -8.97
N LEU A 38 19.44 -3.93 -10.07
CA LEU A 38 20.00 -3.67 -11.39
C LEU A 38 20.75 -2.33 -11.43
N LEU A 39 20.15 -1.24 -10.95
CA LEU A 39 20.74 0.10 -11.02
C LEU A 39 22.12 0.17 -10.34
N TRP A 40 22.25 -0.31 -9.10
CA TRP A 40 23.54 -0.25 -8.41
C TRP A 40 24.53 -1.29 -8.94
N SER A 41 24.03 -2.44 -9.42
CA SER A 41 24.91 -3.46 -10.02
C SER A 41 25.59 -2.95 -11.30
N ILE A 42 24.88 -2.19 -12.15
CA ILE A 42 25.44 -1.58 -13.37
C ILE A 42 26.61 -0.66 -13.02
N ILE A 43 26.48 0.14 -11.97
CA ILE A 43 27.52 1.07 -11.51
C ILE A 43 28.78 0.30 -11.06
N LEU A 44 28.62 -0.92 -10.54
CA LEU A 44 29.73 -1.76 -10.05
C LEU A 44 30.32 -2.71 -11.09
N VAL A 45 29.74 -2.81 -12.29
CA VAL A 45 30.27 -3.65 -13.38
C VAL A 45 31.74 -3.38 -13.68
N PRO A 46 32.24 -2.13 -13.74
CA PRO A 46 33.66 -1.88 -14.01
C PRO A 46 34.60 -2.41 -12.91
N LEU A 47 34.10 -2.64 -11.70
CA LEU A 47 34.89 -3.02 -10.54
C LEU A 47 34.94 -4.54 -10.32
N VAL A 48 33.79 -5.21 -10.51
CA VAL A 48 33.60 -6.64 -10.16
C VAL A 48 33.29 -7.50 -11.40
N GLY A 49 33.05 -6.87 -12.55
CA GLY A 49 32.64 -7.54 -13.78
C GLY A 49 31.14 -7.84 -13.84
N TRP A 50 30.71 -8.50 -14.91
CA TRP A 50 29.29 -8.71 -15.25
C TRP A 50 28.50 -9.57 -14.25
N VAL A 51 29.19 -10.40 -13.45
CA VAL A 51 28.58 -11.33 -12.48
C VAL A 51 27.82 -10.59 -11.37
N ILE A 52 28.14 -9.31 -11.13
CA ILE A 52 27.43 -8.50 -10.12
C ILE A 52 25.97 -8.20 -10.52
N ILE A 53 25.64 -8.24 -11.81
CA ILE A 53 24.30 -7.91 -12.31
C ILE A 53 23.24 -8.92 -11.82
N PRO A 54 23.34 -10.23 -12.15
CA PRO A 54 22.37 -11.21 -11.65
C PRO A 54 22.40 -11.28 -10.12
N THR A 55 23.58 -11.13 -9.51
CA THR A 55 23.71 -11.12 -8.04
C THR A 55 22.92 -9.98 -7.41
N GLY A 56 23.06 -8.75 -7.93
CA GLY A 56 22.34 -7.58 -7.43
C GLY A 56 20.83 -7.70 -7.61
N ILE A 57 20.39 -8.20 -8.77
CA ILE A 57 18.97 -8.39 -9.09
C ILE A 57 18.31 -9.41 -8.15
N LEU A 58 18.98 -10.52 -7.83
CA LEU A 58 18.42 -11.55 -6.95
C LEU A 58 18.53 -11.19 -5.47
N LEU A 59 19.66 -10.60 -5.05
CA LEU A 59 19.98 -10.43 -3.63
C LEU A 59 19.29 -9.19 -3.03
N THR A 60 19.17 -8.10 -3.80
CA THR A 60 18.56 -6.85 -3.33
C THR A 60 17.08 -6.98 -2.93
N PRO A 61 16.19 -7.62 -3.72
CA PRO A 61 14.80 -7.86 -3.31
C PRO A 61 14.69 -8.63 -2.00
N LEU A 62 15.51 -9.67 -1.81
CA LEU A 62 15.48 -10.51 -0.61
C LEU A 62 15.84 -9.69 0.64
N LEU A 63 16.86 -8.84 0.55
CA LEU A 63 17.23 -7.93 1.63
C LEU A 63 16.12 -6.91 1.91
N VAL A 64 15.57 -6.27 0.87
CA VAL A 64 14.52 -5.26 1.01
C VAL A 64 13.25 -5.84 1.61
N ILE A 65 12.80 -7.01 1.15
CA ILE A 65 11.61 -7.69 1.69
C ILE A 65 11.87 -8.18 3.11
N GLY A 66 13.02 -8.80 3.33
CA GLY A 66 13.41 -9.36 4.62
C GLY A 66 13.45 -8.32 5.73
N LEU A 67 14.09 -7.17 5.46
CA LEU A 67 14.21 -6.04 6.39
C LEU A 67 12.94 -5.18 6.43
N GLY A 68 12.31 -4.95 5.27
CA GLY A 68 11.16 -4.07 5.10
C GLY A 68 9.85 -4.62 5.68
N GLY A 69 9.71 -5.94 5.81
CA GLY A 69 8.46 -6.55 6.32
C GLY A 69 8.08 -6.08 7.72
N ASN A 70 9.04 -5.98 8.65
CA ASN A 70 8.77 -5.46 9.99
C ASN A 70 8.34 -3.99 9.97
N TRP A 71 8.88 -3.20 9.04
CA TRP A 71 8.53 -1.79 8.88
C TRP A 71 7.12 -1.62 8.33
N VAL A 72 6.78 -2.36 7.27
CA VAL A 72 5.42 -2.36 6.68
C VAL A 72 4.39 -2.87 7.68
N SER A 73 4.69 -3.94 8.42
CA SER A 73 3.83 -4.43 9.49
C SER A 73 3.56 -3.35 10.54
N ARG A 74 4.57 -2.58 10.96
CA ARG A 74 4.39 -1.46 11.91
C ARG A 74 3.51 -0.35 11.34
N ILE A 75 3.70 0.04 10.08
CA ILE A 75 2.90 1.08 9.42
C ILE A 75 1.42 0.66 9.35
N LYS A 76 1.17 -0.63 9.10
CA LYS A 76 -0.18 -1.19 9.01
C LYS A 76 -0.85 -1.44 10.37
N ARG A 77 -0.13 -1.36 11.50
CA ARG A 77 -0.73 -1.63 12.83
C ARG A 77 -1.84 -0.63 13.14
N GLY A 78 -3.04 -1.15 13.44
CA GLY A 78 -4.21 -0.36 13.81
C GLY A 78 -4.77 0.50 12.66
N LYS A 79 -4.36 0.23 11.42
CA LYS A 79 -4.89 0.90 10.22
C LYS A 79 -5.95 0.02 9.55
N PRO A 80 -6.90 0.62 8.82
CA PRO A 80 -7.90 -0.13 8.06
C PRO A 80 -7.26 -0.99 6.97
N GLU A 81 -8.03 -1.93 6.43
CA GLU A 81 -7.61 -2.78 5.33
C GLU A 81 -7.34 -1.95 4.07
N ASN A 82 -6.40 -2.38 3.23
CA ASN A 82 -5.94 -1.64 2.04
C ASN A 82 -5.48 -0.19 2.31
N TYR A 83 -5.09 0.14 3.54
CA TYR A 83 -4.68 1.50 3.93
C TYR A 83 -3.61 2.10 3.02
N ILE A 84 -2.61 1.30 2.61
CA ILE A 84 -1.51 1.76 1.73
C ILE A 84 -2.07 2.17 0.36
N TRP A 85 -2.96 1.36 -0.21
CA TRP A 85 -3.61 1.64 -1.49
C TRP A 85 -4.51 2.87 -1.43
N GLN A 86 -5.36 2.96 -0.40
CA GLN A 86 -6.22 4.13 -0.18
C GLN A 86 -5.40 5.41 -0.01
N LYS A 87 -4.28 5.36 0.71
CA LYS A 87 -3.38 6.51 0.86
C LYS A 87 -2.70 6.89 -0.45
N LEU A 88 -2.32 5.93 -1.28
CA LEU A 88 -1.76 6.19 -2.60
C LEU A 88 -2.81 6.83 -3.52
N GLU A 89 -4.05 6.36 -3.51
CA GLU A 89 -5.17 6.95 -4.25
C GLU A 89 -5.51 8.36 -3.77
N GLU A 90 -5.52 8.60 -2.46
CA GLU A 90 -5.69 9.93 -1.88
C GLU A 90 -4.58 10.88 -2.37
N LYS A 91 -3.32 10.43 -2.36
CA LYS A 91 -2.18 11.24 -2.82
C LYS A 91 -2.26 11.54 -4.32
N LYS A 92 -2.57 10.51 -5.12
CA LYS A 92 -2.85 10.61 -6.55
C LYS A 92 -3.92 11.67 -6.83
N ARG A 93 -5.06 11.57 -6.13
CA ARG A 93 -6.17 12.52 -6.20
C ARG A 93 -5.74 13.96 -5.87
N ARG A 94 -4.95 14.16 -4.81
CA ARG A 94 -4.43 15.49 -4.42
C ARG A 94 -3.48 16.12 -5.45
N ILE A 95 -2.76 15.30 -6.22
CA ILE A 95 -1.87 15.74 -7.30
C ILE A 95 -2.66 15.96 -8.61
N GLY A 96 -3.97 15.70 -8.62
CA GLY A 96 -4.83 15.85 -9.81
C GLY A 96 -4.76 14.65 -10.76
N VAL A 97 -4.10 13.56 -10.37
CA VAL A 97 -3.94 12.34 -11.18
C VAL A 97 -4.71 11.22 -10.49
N GLY A 98 -5.92 10.87 -10.92
CA GLY A 98 -6.67 9.75 -10.33
C GLY A 98 -8.18 9.93 -10.44
N ASP A 99 -8.93 9.07 -9.73
CA ASP A 99 -10.39 9.05 -9.81
C ASP A 99 -11.01 10.34 -9.27
N ASN A 100 -11.77 11.04 -10.13
CA ASN A 100 -12.44 12.27 -9.75
C ASN A 100 -13.55 12.06 -8.70
N LEU A 101 -14.06 10.84 -8.57
CA LEU A 101 -15.15 10.50 -7.68
C LEU A 101 -14.69 10.17 -6.26
N LEU A 102 -13.38 10.04 -6.03
CA LEU A 102 -12.83 9.76 -4.71
C LEU A 102 -13.09 10.94 -3.76
N ILE A 103 -13.92 10.70 -2.75
CA ILE A 103 -14.27 11.69 -1.72
C ILE A 103 -13.08 11.82 -0.75
N ILE A 104 -12.35 12.94 -0.84
CA ILE A 104 -11.23 13.27 0.05
C ILE A 104 -11.55 14.42 1.03
N HIS A 105 -12.77 14.92 1.01
CA HIS A 105 -13.21 16.02 1.86
C HIS A 105 -13.62 15.51 3.24
N SER A 106 -13.09 16.11 4.29
CA SER A 106 -13.49 15.86 5.67
C SER A 106 -14.13 17.11 6.24
N GLN A 107 -15.32 17.00 6.81
CA GLN A 107 -16.01 18.12 7.47
C GLN A 107 -16.46 17.70 8.87
N SER A 108 -16.43 18.66 9.81
CA SER A 108 -17.00 18.43 11.14
C SER A 108 -18.52 18.36 11.05
N TRP A 109 -19.11 17.43 11.81
CA TRP A 109 -20.56 17.34 11.95
C TRP A 109 -21.09 18.63 12.58
N SER A 110 -21.91 19.38 11.84
CA SER A 110 -22.59 20.56 12.38
C SER A 110 -24.03 20.21 12.72
N LEU A 111 -24.40 20.36 13.99
CA LEU A 111 -25.78 20.23 14.46
C LEU A 111 -26.52 21.54 14.18
N ARG A 112 -26.89 21.80 12.91
CA ARG A 112 -27.71 22.96 12.58
C ARG A 112 -29.16 22.69 13.01
N ARG A 113 -29.51 23.04 14.26
CA ARG A 113 -30.93 23.22 14.61
C ARG A 113 -31.43 24.48 13.89
N SER A 114 -32.09 24.27 12.76
CA SER A 114 -32.95 25.27 12.14
C SER A 114 -34.07 25.60 13.11
N GLN A 115 -33.92 26.67 13.90
CA GLN A 115 -35.05 27.28 14.58
C GLN A 115 -35.94 27.90 13.50
N SER A 116 -37.00 27.18 13.11
CA SER A 116 -38.14 27.78 12.44
C SER A 116 -38.78 28.73 13.44
N LYS A 117 -38.39 30.00 13.42
CA LYS A 117 -39.21 31.05 14.04
C LYS A 117 -40.47 31.16 13.20
N GLY A 118 -41.51 30.45 13.63
CA GLY A 118 -42.87 30.73 13.21
C GLY A 118 -43.13 32.21 13.40
N ARG A 119 -43.39 32.91 12.30
CA ARG A 119 -43.84 34.29 12.32
C ARG A 119 -45.36 34.22 12.43
N ILE A 120 -45.85 34.64 13.60
CA ILE A 120 -47.26 34.96 13.87
C ILE A 120 -47.63 36.18 13.04
#